data_AF-A0A9E1Q0V1-F1
#
_entry.id   AF-A0A9E1Q0V1-F1
#
_cell.length_a   1.000
_cell.length_b   1.000
_cell.length_c   1.000
_cell.angle_alpha   90.00
_cell.angle_beta   90.00
_cell.angle_gamma   90.00
#
_symmetry.space_group_name_H-M   'P 1'
#
loop_
_entity.id
_entity.type
_entity.pdbx_description
1 polymer ?
#
loop_
_entity_poly.entity_id
_entity_poly.type
_entity_poly.pdbx_seq_one_letter_code
_entity_poly.pdbx_strand_id
1 'polypeptide(L)' 'MITVLCVLVFSWPAAVLAMPEVIGARIGAHPKSTRLVLELSEPIAYQVFTLEKPYRVVIDFPEIRWRALSNPMKSSTGLV' A
#
# COMPACT_ATOMS: atom_id res chain seq x y z
N MET A 1 42.26 3.56 -28.43
CA MET A 1 41.29 2.45 -28.20
C MET A 1 41.01 2.24 -26.71
N ILE A 2 40.85 3.33 -25.93
CA ILE A 2 40.58 3.33 -24.48
C ILE A 2 39.36 4.21 -24.15
N THR A 3 39.08 5.24 -24.95
CA THR A 3 38.00 6.21 -24.73
C THR A 3 36.59 5.65 -24.95
N VAL A 4 36.43 4.62 -25.81
CA VAL A 4 35.12 4.01 -26.12
C VAL A 4 34.62 3.10 -24.97
N LEU A 5 35.53 2.59 -24.15
CA LEU A 5 35.21 1.61 -23.11
C LEU A 5 34.53 2.25 -21.88
N CYS A 6 34.81 3.53 -21.58
CA CYS A 6 34.20 4.22 -20.43
C CYS A 6 32.71 4.55 -20.61
N VAL A 7 32.23 4.73 -21.85
CA VAL A 7 30.84 5.14 -22.09
C VAL A 7 29.87 3.95 -21.93
N LEU A 8 30.33 2.71 -22.16
CA LEU A 8 29.50 1.52 -22.08
C LEU A 8 29.31 0.97 -20.66
N VAL A 9 30.15 1.37 -19.69
CA VAL A 9 30.04 0.91 -18.29
C VAL A 9 29.04 1.76 -17.47
N PHE A 10 28.60 2.90 -18.01
CA PHE A 10 27.75 3.84 -17.27
C PHE A 10 26.23 3.63 -17.46
N SER A 11 25.83 2.64 -18.25
CA SER A 11 24.41 2.31 -18.46
C SER A 11 23.93 1.23 -17.50
N TRP A 12 24.28 1.33 -16.21
CA TRP A 12 23.70 0.46 -15.20
C TRP A 12 22.25 0.91 -14.97
N PRO A 13 21.24 0.09 -15.26
CA PRO A 13 19.86 0.46 -14.96
C PRO A 13 19.74 0.57 -13.44
N ALA A 14 19.57 1.80 -12.96
CA ALA A 14 19.12 2.02 -11.60
C ALA A 14 17.72 1.40 -11.50
N ALA A 15 17.58 0.34 -10.70
CA ALA A 15 16.26 -0.15 -10.35
C ALA A 15 15.56 0.95 -9.56
N VAL A 16 14.59 1.61 -10.18
CA VAL A 16 13.72 2.54 -9.48
C VAL A 16 12.83 1.70 -8.58
N LEU A 17 13.07 1.76 -7.28
CA LEU A 17 12.14 1.20 -6.30
C LEU A 17 10.89 2.09 -6.32
N ALA A 18 9.79 1.55 -6.82
CA ALA A 18 8.49 2.21 -6.73
C ALA A 18 8.08 2.26 -5.27
N MET A 19 7.46 3.36 -4.84
CA MET A 19 6.84 3.39 -3.51
C MET A 19 5.65 2.43 -3.49
N PRO A 20 5.47 1.65 -2.40
CA PRO A 20 4.33 0.76 -2.30
C PRO A 20 3.01 1.53 -2.41
N GLU A 21 2.06 0.96 -3.15
CA GLU A 21 0.74 1.56 -3.36
C GLU A 21 -0.37 0.65 -2.87
N VAL A 22 -1.37 1.25 -2.21
CA VAL A 22 -2.71 0.63 -2.10
C VAL A 22 -3.44 0.85 -3.41
N ILE A 23 -3.67 -0.22 -4.15
CA ILE A 23 -4.31 -0.19 -5.48
C ILE A 23 -5.80 -0.53 -5.40
N GLY A 24 -6.26 -1.13 -4.30
CA GLY A 24 -7.67 -1.47 -4.10
C GLY A 24 -8.02 -1.69 -2.63
N ALA A 25 -9.28 -1.41 -2.28
CA ALA A 25 -9.84 -1.72 -0.98
C ALA A 25 -11.28 -2.21 -1.14
N ARG A 26 -11.65 -3.29 -0.44
CA ARG A 26 -13.00 -3.87 -0.48
C ARG A 26 -13.45 -4.24 0.91
N ILE A 27 -14.72 -3.99 1.20
CA ILE A 27 -15.37 -4.41 2.44
C ILE A 27 -16.51 -5.35 2.06
N GLY A 28 -16.52 -6.54 2.66
CA GLY A 28 -17.58 -7.53 2.52
C GLY A 28 -18.20 -7.87 3.87
N ALA A 29 -19.52 -8.05 3.89
CA ALA A 29 -20.21 -8.66 5.02
C ALA A 29 -19.94 -10.17 5.02
N HIS A 30 -19.54 -10.71 6.17
CA HIS A 30 -19.43 -12.15 6.41
C HIS A 30 -20.36 -12.51 7.59
N PRO A 31 -20.92 -13.73 7.69
CA PRO A 31 -21.98 -14.03 8.66
C PRO A 31 -21.66 -13.73 10.13
N LYS A 32 -20.39 -13.65 10.51
CA LYS A 32 -19.92 -13.37 11.88
C LYS A 32 -18.90 -12.24 11.98
N SER A 33 -18.55 -11.60 10.86
CA SER A 33 -17.46 -10.63 10.81
C SER A 33 -17.55 -9.72 9.59
N THR A 34 -16.82 -8.63 9.60
CA THR A 34 -16.58 -7.83 8.40
C THR A 34 -15.24 -8.24 7.80
N ARG A 35 -15.20 -8.51 6.50
CA ARG A 35 -13.97 -8.80 5.78
C ARG A 35 -13.50 -7.55 5.06
N LEU A 36 -12.36 -7.01 5.48
CA LEU A 36 -11.62 -5.97 4.76
C LEU A 36 -10.53 -6.64 3.92
N VAL A 37 -10.47 -6.33 2.63
CA VAL A 37 -9.40 -6.78 1.73
C VAL A 37 -8.72 -5.55 1.16
N LEU A 38 -7.43 -5.43 1.39
CA LEU A 38 -6.56 -4.40 0.80
C LEU A 38 -5.70 -5.07 -0.27
N GLU A 39 -5.66 -4.48 -1.45
CA GLU A 39 -4.83 -4.91 -2.57
C GLU A 39 -3.63 -3.96 -2.65
N LEU A 40 -2.43 -4.52 -2.52
CA LEU A 40 -1.17 -3.79 -2.47
C LEU A 40 -0.34 -4.10 -3.72
N SER A 41 0.40 -3.13 -4.23
CA SER A 41 1.27 -3.30 -5.40
C SER A 41 2.43 -4.28 -5.14
N GLU A 42 2.84 -4.40 -3.88
CA GLU A 42 3.93 -5.25 -3.44
C GLU A 42 3.76 -5.64 -1.96
N PRO A 43 4.45 -6.70 -1.49
CA PRO A 43 4.42 -7.09 -0.08
C PRO A 43 5.10 -6.04 0.80
N ILE A 44 4.42 -5.62 1.87
CA ILE A 44 4.96 -4.69 2.89
C ILE A 44 4.73 -5.23 4.30
N ALA A 45 5.59 -4.84 5.23
CA ALA A 45 5.35 -5.05 6.65
C ALA A 45 4.14 -4.22 7.11
N TYR A 46 3.37 -4.75 8.06
CA TYR A 46 2.24 -4.05 8.65
C TYR A 46 2.02 -4.53 10.08
N GLN A 47 1.33 -3.72 10.89
CA GLN A 47 0.94 -4.07 12.25
C GLN A 47 -0.57 -3.93 12.40
N VAL A 48 -1.18 -4.81 13.21
CA VAL A 48 -2.61 -4.77 13.49
C VAL A 48 -2.80 -4.74 15.00
N PHE A 49 -3.54 -3.74 15.47
CA PHE A 49 -3.87 -3.61 16.89
C PHE A 49 -5.24 -2.95 17.07
N THR A 50 -5.73 -2.95 18.31
CA THR A 50 -7.02 -2.36 18.66
C THR A 50 -6.82 -1.17 19.60
N LEU A 51 -7.69 -0.18 19.46
CA LEU A 51 -7.79 0.95 20.37
C LEU A 51 -9.17 0.93 21.03
N GLU A 52 -9.21 1.29 22.30
CA GLU A 52 -10.45 1.51 23.03
C GLU A 52 -10.85 3.00 22.99
N LYS A 53 -12.15 3.28 23.14
CA LYS A 53 -12.72 4.64 23.29
C LYS A 53 -12.42 5.63 22.13
N PRO A 54 -13.12 5.53 20.98
CA PRO A 54 -14.05 4.47 20.58
C PRO A 54 -13.31 3.21 20.14
N TYR A 55 -14.01 2.07 20.17
CA TYR A 55 -13.44 0.79 19.77
C TYR A 55 -13.09 0.79 18.28
N ARG A 56 -11.81 0.63 17.95
CA ARG A 56 -11.29 0.65 16.57
C ARG A 56 -10.26 -0.44 16.36
N VAL A 57 -10.23 -0.98 15.15
CA VAL A 57 -9.12 -1.80 14.65
C VAL A 57 -8.24 -0.88 13.79
N VAL A 58 -6.95 -0.83 14.09
CA VAL A 58 -5.97 -0.03 13.35
C VAL A 58 -5.03 -0.98 12.62
N ILE A 59 -4.81 -0.67 11.34
CA ILE A 59 -3.83 -1.37 10.50
C ILE A 59 -2.79 -0.32 10.11
N ASP A 60 -1.59 -0.48 10.65
CA ASP A 60 -0.48 0.45 10.47
C ASP A 60 0.48 -0.06 9.39
N PHE A 61 0.90 0.87 8.53
CA PHE A 61 1.79 0.61 7.40
C PHE A 61 2.97 1.59 7.44
N PRO A 62 4.15 1.20 6.93
CA PRO A 62 5.19 2.15 6.53
C PRO A 62 4.65 3.18 5.54
N GLU A 63 5.47 4.16 5.16
CA GLU A 63 5.08 5.14 4.16
C GLU A 63 4.64 4.47 2.84
N ILE A 64 3.36 4.63 2.50
CA ILE A 64 2.75 4.08 1.29
C ILE A 64 1.88 5.12 0.60
N ARG A 65 1.74 4.99 -0.72
CA ARG A 65 0.88 5.83 -1.52
C ARG A 65 -0.51 5.22 -1.66
N TRP A 66 -1.53 6.06 -1.65
CA TRP A 66 -2.90 5.66 -1.96
C TRP A 66 -3.19 6.01 -3.41
N ARG A 67 -3.46 4.99 -4.24
CA ARG A 67 -3.99 5.25 -5.57
C ARG A 67 -5.41 5.79 -5.41
N ALA A 68 -5.73 6.89 -6.10
CA ALA A 68 -7.08 7.46 -6.06
C ALA A 68 -8.11 6.38 -6.44
N LEU A 69 -8.77 5.81 -5.43
CA LEU A 69 -9.79 4.80 -5.63
C LEU A 69 -10.99 5.53 -6.24
N SER A 70 -11.39 5.16 -7.45
CA SER A 70 -12.51 5.79 -8.20
C SER A 70 -13.86 5.68 -7.49
N ASN A 71 -13.94 4.90 -6.41
CA ASN A 71 -15.05 4.84 -5.49
C ASN A 71 -14.49 4.84 -4.06
N PRO A 72 -14.21 6.01 -3.44
CA PRO A 72 -13.84 6.06 -2.04
C PRO A 72 -14.95 5.35 -1.26
N MET A 73 -14.57 4.38 -0.42
CA MET A 73 -15.51 3.56 0.34
C MET A 73 -16.57 4.49 0.95
N LYS A 74 -17.84 4.28 0.59
CA LYS A 74 -18.95 5.13 1.02
C LYS A 74 -18.93 5.20 2.54
N SER A 75 -18.43 6.32 3.04
CA SER A 75 -18.29 6.65 4.45
C SER A 75 -19.67 6.67 5.09
N SER A 76 -20.07 5.58 5.73
CA SER A 76 -21.11 5.61 6.78
C SER A 76 -20.58 5.22 8.15
N THR A 77 -19.30 4.87 8.26
CA THR A 77 -18.65 4.53 9.53
C THR A 77 -17.18 4.92 9.38
N GLY A 78 -16.74 5.91 10.15
CA GLY A 78 -15.52 6.69 9.92
C GLY A 78 -14.24 5.89 9.72
N LEU A 79 -13.39 6.44 8.86
CA LEU A 79 -11.96 6.16 8.77
C LEU A 79 -11.26 7.30 9.52
N VAL A 80 -10.53 6.98 10.58
CA VAL A 80 -9.53 7.87 11.20
C VAL A 80 -8.18 7.21 10.99
#